data_AF-A0A261CP90-F1
#
_entry.id   AF-A0A261CP90-F1
#
_cell.length_a   1.000
_cell.length_b   1.000
_cell.length_c   1.000
_cell.angle_alpha   90.00
_cell.angle_beta   90.00
_cell.angle_gamma   90.00
#
_symmetry.space_group_name_H-M   'P 1'
#
loop_
_entity.id
_entity.type
_entity.pdbx_description
1 polymer ?
#
loop_
_entity_poly.entity_id
_entity_poly.type
_entity_poly.pdbx_seq_one_letter_code
_entity_poly.pdbx_strand_id
1 'polypeptide(L)'
;MLVPPVSMIMYHELPSIKNKTKILFLVSEREKIPEGTLCVVCSDLASGIHYSVASCNGCKTFFRRALVNKQTFTCQFTGDCVVGKSVRCVCRSCRLKKCFDMGMDPKAIQHDRDKIRYTKALKKKREEEKRLKEVIIKEDIGSPQSIASDTYINTSTPSSSTMVNCMVEHDHPSLDPEAQNDVKSIIDDLLRIESKVKSLRNSFRFESHPSATSCMYSSCLLDDVSYMEENTMPQQSTVEPFECSLENLREWFVRDLSLMLEWGKCLPIMEGLLLNDKLALMKAFAPIFPLIQLAFYTKNEFECDIVIKLEPDCTPKPIPERLNYPDGSFIEKGGKPANSWEEMHAMLIDGCYKMMRQLKIKESTFVLYKLLLFHNPDAEGLSSLGKKTIECERMRLLTQMYCYLSTERGREAQTIFSNLLMMSATLSKTASFIKRVFDFNHIFNRTNDLIDQLIIVGL
;
A
#
# COMPACT_ATOMS: atom_id res chain seq x y z
N MET A 1 2.03 -27.36 87.25
CA MET A 1 2.40 -26.40 86.19
C MET A 1 1.73 -26.89 84.92
N LEU A 2 0.64 -26.21 84.50
CA LEU A 2 0.63 -25.27 83.36
C LEU A 2 0.81 -26.02 82.02
N VAL A 3 -0.03 -26.03 80.99
CA VAL A 3 -1.34 -25.47 80.56
C VAL A 3 -1.76 -26.38 79.35
N PRO A 4 -3.06 -26.53 79.01
CA PRO A 4 -3.60 -27.59 78.13
C PRO A 4 -3.71 -27.17 76.62
N PRO A 5 -4.18 -28.09 75.74
CA PRO A 5 -4.36 -27.86 74.30
C PRO A 5 -5.77 -27.33 73.95
N VAL A 6 -6.12 -27.23 72.63
CA VAL A 6 -7.36 -26.72 71.98
C VAL A 6 -7.20 -25.23 71.57
N SER A 7 -7.54 -24.67 70.39
CA SER A 7 -8.46 -24.98 69.27
C SER A 7 -8.23 -24.02 68.08
N MET A 8 -8.46 -24.50 66.84
CA MET A 8 -9.47 -24.02 65.86
C MET A 8 -9.55 -22.51 65.52
N ILE A 9 -9.42 -22.16 64.23
CA ILE A 9 -10.22 -21.18 63.42
C ILE A 9 -9.70 -21.30 61.97
N MET A 10 -10.33 -22.17 61.16
CA MET A 10 -11.32 -21.86 60.12
C MET A 10 -10.70 -21.37 58.80
N TYR A 11 -10.74 -22.28 57.83
CA TYR A 11 -10.96 -21.97 56.43
C TYR A 11 -12.03 -20.88 56.32
N HIS A 12 -11.68 -19.70 55.81
CA HIS A 12 -12.68 -18.95 55.06
C HIS A 12 -12.72 -19.55 53.67
N GLU A 13 -13.58 -20.56 53.54
CA GLU A 13 -14.21 -20.91 52.28
C GLU A 13 -14.65 -19.62 51.59
N LEU A 14 -14.23 -19.49 50.33
CA LEU A 14 -14.99 -18.78 49.32
C LEU A 14 -16.47 -19.14 49.50
N PRO A 15 -17.38 -18.18 49.62
CA PRO A 15 -18.78 -18.49 49.42
C PRO A 15 -18.92 -18.97 47.98
N SER A 16 -19.06 -20.29 47.81
CA SER A 16 -19.72 -20.88 46.65
C SER A 16 -21.18 -20.43 46.71
N ILE A 17 -21.44 -19.17 46.37
CA ILE A 17 -22.78 -18.71 46.01
C ILE A 17 -22.99 -19.18 44.58
N LYS A 18 -23.54 -20.39 44.51
CA LYS A 18 -24.49 -20.78 43.47
C LYS A 18 -25.55 -19.69 43.39
N ASN A 19 -25.33 -18.72 42.50
CA ASN A 19 -26.39 -17.96 41.84
C ASN A 19 -25.83 -17.44 40.52
N LYS A 20 -25.94 -18.31 39.51
CA LYS A 20 -25.78 -18.00 38.08
C LYS A 20 -26.81 -16.98 37.54
N THR A 21 -27.45 -16.19 38.41
CA THR A 21 -28.60 -15.36 38.04
C THR A 21 -28.75 -14.13 38.93
N LYS A 22 -27.77 -13.21 38.93
CA LYS A 22 -27.98 -11.77 39.26
C LYS A 22 -26.70 -10.92 39.21
N ILE A 23 -26.03 -10.84 38.05
CA ILE A 23 -25.30 -9.61 37.66
C ILE A 23 -25.54 -9.42 36.16
N LEU A 24 -26.81 -9.28 35.83
CA LEU A 24 -27.28 -8.62 34.61
C LEU A 24 -28.22 -7.52 35.12
N PHE A 25 -28.06 -6.31 34.59
CA PHE A 25 -28.60 -5.02 35.07
C PHE A 25 -27.81 -4.48 36.28
N LEU A 26 -27.03 -3.41 36.15
CA LEU A 26 -27.44 -2.09 35.66
C LEU A 26 -26.41 -1.45 34.71
N VAL A 27 -26.85 -1.17 33.48
CA VAL A 27 -26.40 0.01 32.74
C VAL A 27 -27.12 1.20 33.37
N SER A 28 -26.41 2.31 33.60
CA SER A 28 -26.89 3.62 34.08
C SER A 28 -26.59 3.97 35.55
N GLU A 29 -25.32 4.25 35.87
CA GLU A 29 -24.85 5.43 36.62
C GLU A 29 -23.32 5.34 36.78
N ARG A 30 -22.59 6.44 36.58
CA ARG A 30 -21.12 6.45 36.77
C ARG A 30 -20.84 6.55 38.27
N GLU A 31 -20.78 5.43 38.97
CA GLU A 31 -20.32 5.41 40.37
C GLU A 31 -18.88 5.94 40.46
N LYS A 32 -18.68 6.97 41.29
CA LYS A 32 -17.35 7.49 41.63
C LYS A 32 -16.69 6.47 42.56
N ILE A 33 -15.47 6.04 42.24
CA ILE A 33 -14.66 5.21 43.15
C ILE A 33 -14.34 5.98 44.44
N PRO A 34 -14.32 5.34 45.62
CA PRO A 34 -13.92 5.99 46.87
C PRO A 34 -12.53 6.62 46.77
N GLU A 35 -12.35 7.78 47.38
CA GLU A 35 -11.04 8.43 47.45
C GLU A 35 -10.03 7.54 48.17
N GLY A 36 -8.80 7.48 47.66
CA GLY A 36 -7.76 6.58 48.18
C GLY A 36 -7.79 5.15 47.65
N THR A 37 -8.75 4.78 46.78
CA THR A 37 -8.77 3.45 46.16
C THR A 37 -7.47 3.17 45.40
N LEU A 38 -6.86 2.00 45.64
CA LEU A 38 -5.62 1.58 44.97
C LEU A 38 -5.90 0.78 43.70
N CYS A 39 -4.98 0.87 42.75
CA CYS A 39 -5.00 0.09 41.52
C CYS A 39 -4.74 -1.38 41.83
N VAL A 40 -5.69 -2.26 41.46
CA VAL A 40 -5.59 -3.71 41.72
C VAL A 40 -4.37 -4.38 41.05
N VAL A 41 -3.80 -3.75 40.01
CA VAL A 41 -2.64 -4.30 39.29
C VAL A 41 -1.30 -3.96 39.96
N CYS A 42 -1.10 -2.70 40.37
CA CYS A 42 0.23 -2.21 40.79
C CYS A 42 0.24 -1.40 42.09
N SER A 43 -0.91 -1.28 42.76
CA SER A 43 -1.10 -0.57 44.03
C SER A 43 -0.78 0.94 44.00
N ASP A 44 -0.67 1.53 42.81
CA ASP A 44 -0.66 3.00 42.63
C ASP A 44 -2.08 3.56 42.81
N LEU A 45 -2.24 4.86 43.02
CA LEU A 45 -3.57 5.46 43.22
C LEU A 45 -4.45 5.24 41.97
N ALA A 46 -5.63 4.67 42.15
CA ALA A 46 -6.56 4.43 41.05
C ALA A 46 -7.16 5.76 40.58
N SER A 47 -7.25 5.94 39.26
CA SER A 47 -7.87 7.12 38.65
C SER A 47 -9.34 6.90 38.27
N GLY A 48 -9.84 5.68 38.44
CA GLY A 48 -11.21 5.28 38.11
C GLY A 48 -11.33 3.79 37.87
N ILE A 49 -12.55 3.36 37.50
CA ILE A 49 -12.79 2.06 36.90
C ILE A 49 -12.41 2.15 35.41
N HIS A 50 -11.43 1.35 34.98
CA HIS A 50 -11.06 1.23 33.57
C HIS A 50 -11.01 -0.24 33.21
N TYR A 51 -11.70 -0.60 32.14
CA TYR A 51 -11.82 -2.00 31.69
C TYR A 51 -12.35 -2.90 32.80
N SER A 52 -13.43 -2.47 33.46
CA SER A 52 -14.14 -3.21 34.51
C SER A 52 -13.48 -3.28 35.90
N VAL A 53 -12.30 -2.67 36.11
CA VAL A 53 -11.61 -2.71 37.43
C VAL A 53 -11.00 -1.36 37.84
N ALA A 54 -10.84 -1.16 39.15
CA ALA A 54 -10.16 0.02 39.71
C ALA A 54 -8.67 0.03 39.33
N SER A 55 -8.26 0.98 38.50
CA SER A 55 -6.88 1.04 38.00
C SER A 55 -6.33 2.44 37.84
N CYS A 56 -5.00 2.56 37.88
CA CYS A 56 -4.30 3.81 37.64
C CYS A 56 -4.16 4.06 36.13
N ASN A 57 -3.89 5.31 35.74
CA ASN A 57 -3.68 5.68 34.33
C ASN A 57 -2.57 4.86 33.65
N GLY A 58 -1.52 4.50 34.38
CA GLY A 58 -0.43 3.68 33.88
C GLY A 58 -0.87 2.27 33.45
N CYS A 59 -1.69 1.58 34.26
CA CYS A 59 -2.16 0.22 33.93
C CYS A 59 -3.28 0.25 32.90
N LYS A 60 -4.17 1.25 32.96
CA LYS A 60 -5.15 1.53 31.89
C LYS A 60 -4.49 1.64 30.52
N THR A 61 -3.54 2.56 30.36
CA THR A 61 -2.89 2.81 29.06
C THR A 61 -2.06 1.62 28.62
N PHE A 62 -1.37 0.94 29.56
CA PHE A 62 -0.62 -0.27 29.25
C PHE A 62 -1.52 -1.38 28.72
N PHE A 63 -2.62 -1.70 29.40
CA PHE A 63 -3.56 -2.74 28.99
C PHE A 63 -4.17 -2.44 27.62
N ARG A 64 -4.61 -1.19 27.38
CA ARG A 64 -5.12 -0.78 26.06
C ARG A 64 -4.08 -0.97 24.95
N ARG A 65 -2.85 -0.51 25.16
CA ARG A 65 -1.78 -0.61 24.15
C ARG A 65 -1.39 -2.05 23.87
N ALA A 66 -1.29 -2.87 24.92
CA ALA A 66 -0.94 -4.28 24.78
C ALA A 66 -1.96 -5.02 23.89
N LEU A 67 -3.25 -4.73 24.05
CA LEU A 67 -4.33 -5.39 23.30
C LEU A 67 -4.57 -4.79 21.92
N VAL A 68 -4.67 -3.46 21.81
CA VAL A 68 -4.91 -2.77 20.53
C VAL A 68 -3.75 -3.05 19.55
N ASN A 69 -2.51 -3.03 20.03
CA ASN A 69 -1.34 -3.27 19.19
C ASN A 69 -0.96 -4.77 19.10
N LYS A 70 -1.80 -5.68 19.63
CA LYS A 70 -1.55 -7.14 19.69
C LYS A 70 -0.13 -7.51 20.13
N GLN A 71 0.40 -6.83 21.16
CA GLN A 71 1.78 -7.02 21.60
C GLN A 71 1.93 -8.35 22.35
N THR A 72 2.86 -9.18 21.91
CA THR A 72 3.31 -10.37 22.63
C THR A 72 4.50 -10.03 23.52
N PHE A 73 4.43 -10.45 24.79
CA PHE A 73 5.51 -10.23 25.75
C PHE A 73 5.96 -11.56 26.35
N THR A 74 7.25 -11.84 26.27
CA THR A 74 7.88 -12.99 26.94
C THR A 74 8.53 -12.54 28.25
N CYS A 75 8.32 -13.30 29.32
CA CYS A 75 9.03 -13.08 30.58
C CYS A 75 10.48 -13.58 30.45
N GLN A 76 11.44 -12.79 30.95
CA GLN A 76 12.86 -13.18 30.99
C GLN A 76 13.25 -13.88 32.31
N PHE A 77 12.27 -14.12 33.18
CA PHE A 77 12.42 -14.75 34.50
C PHE A 77 11.45 -15.94 34.61
N THR A 78 10.93 -16.21 35.80
CA THR A 78 10.06 -17.35 36.16
C THR A 78 8.55 -17.14 35.88
N GLY A 79 8.15 -16.00 35.33
CA GLY A 79 6.74 -15.74 34.97
C GLY A 79 5.86 -15.21 36.12
N ASP A 80 6.46 -14.86 37.25
CA ASP A 80 5.84 -14.42 38.50
C ASP A 80 6.44 -13.10 39.04
N CYS A 81 7.02 -12.27 38.17
CA CYS A 81 7.65 -11.01 38.56
C CYS A 81 6.69 -10.09 39.33
N VAL A 82 7.19 -9.48 40.42
CA VAL A 82 6.43 -8.54 41.24
C VAL A 82 6.02 -7.29 40.44
N VAL A 83 4.73 -6.97 40.45
CA VAL A 83 4.16 -5.78 39.80
C VAL A 83 3.69 -4.80 40.87
N GLY A 84 4.50 -3.78 41.14
CA GLY A 84 4.23 -2.67 42.06
C GLY A 84 4.53 -1.30 41.43
N LYS A 85 4.10 -0.20 42.04
CA LYS A 85 4.19 1.17 41.48
C LYS A 85 5.56 1.52 40.88
N SER A 86 6.65 1.23 41.60
CA SER A 86 8.03 1.53 41.20
C SER A 86 8.63 0.53 40.21
N VAL A 87 8.16 -0.72 40.19
CA VAL A 87 8.77 -1.84 39.44
C VAL A 87 7.88 -2.43 38.34
N ARG A 88 6.66 -1.92 38.15
CA ARG A 88 5.70 -2.38 37.13
C ARG A 88 6.18 -2.28 35.69
N CYS A 89 7.32 -1.63 35.42
CA CYS A 89 7.91 -1.55 34.09
C CYS A 89 8.98 -2.63 33.82
N VAL A 90 9.40 -3.39 34.83
CA VAL A 90 10.48 -4.40 34.73
C VAL A 90 10.08 -5.57 33.82
N CYS A 91 8.87 -6.11 33.99
CA CYS A 91 8.39 -7.23 33.17
C CYS A 91 7.00 -6.95 32.59
N ARG A 92 6.93 -6.71 31.28
CA ARG A 92 5.67 -6.44 30.56
C ARG A 92 4.77 -7.68 30.47
N SER A 93 5.37 -8.87 30.39
CA SER A 93 4.65 -10.15 30.36
C SER A 93 3.85 -10.38 31.66
N CYS A 94 4.52 -10.35 32.82
CA CYS A 94 3.87 -10.51 34.12
C CYS A 94 2.88 -9.37 34.44
N ARG A 95 3.15 -8.14 33.97
CA ARG A 95 2.20 -7.03 34.10
C ARG A 95 0.92 -7.26 33.31
N LEU A 96 1.01 -7.72 32.07
CA LEU A 96 -0.17 -8.00 31.24
C LEU A 96 -0.96 -9.19 31.78
N LYS A 97 -0.26 -10.25 32.20
CA LYS A 97 -0.86 -11.39 32.90
C LYS A 97 -1.65 -10.91 34.13
N LYS A 98 -1.04 -10.10 35.00
CA LYS A 98 -1.70 -9.56 36.19
C LYS A 98 -2.89 -8.64 35.86
N CYS A 99 -2.88 -7.92 34.74
CA CYS A 99 -4.06 -7.17 34.30
C CYS A 99 -5.28 -8.08 34.07
N PHE A 100 -5.08 -9.22 33.39
CA PHE A 100 -6.14 -10.20 33.17
C PHE A 100 -6.54 -10.91 34.46
N ASP A 101 -5.57 -11.34 35.27
CA ASP A 101 -5.83 -12.03 36.54
C ASP A 101 -6.66 -11.16 37.50
N MET A 102 -6.47 -9.84 37.46
CA MET A 102 -7.24 -8.88 38.27
C MET A 102 -8.58 -8.47 37.64
N GLY A 103 -8.93 -9.01 36.47
CA GLY A 103 -10.26 -8.84 35.86
C GLY A 103 -10.38 -7.71 34.84
N MET A 104 -9.27 -7.18 34.27
CA MET A 104 -9.39 -6.21 33.18
C MET A 104 -10.03 -6.85 31.94
N ASP A 105 -11.18 -6.31 31.51
CA ASP A 105 -11.95 -6.86 30.40
C ASP A 105 -11.49 -6.27 29.05
N PRO A 106 -10.93 -7.09 28.13
CA PRO A 106 -10.55 -6.62 26.79
C PRO A 106 -11.75 -6.12 25.97
N LYS A 107 -12.97 -6.64 26.22
CA LYS A 107 -14.19 -6.24 25.49
C LYS A 107 -14.66 -4.83 25.84
N ALA A 108 -14.22 -4.28 26.97
CA ALA A 108 -14.50 -2.91 27.38
C ALA A 108 -13.64 -1.86 26.63
N ILE A 109 -12.73 -2.30 25.75
CA ILE A 109 -11.97 -1.42 24.86
C ILE A 109 -12.86 -1.08 23.65
N GLN A 110 -13.40 0.13 23.62
CA GLN A 110 -13.97 0.71 22.41
C GLN A 110 -12.84 1.03 21.43
N HIS A 111 -12.91 0.44 20.24
CA HIS A 111 -11.94 0.65 19.16
C HIS A 111 -12.13 2.03 18.53
N ASP A 112 -13.38 2.46 18.36
CA ASP A 112 -13.73 3.82 17.95
C ASP A 112 -13.90 4.74 19.16
N ARG A 113 -13.07 5.79 19.23
CA ARG A 113 -13.42 6.99 19.98
C ARG A 113 -13.92 8.03 18.99
N ASP A 114 -15.15 8.49 19.21
CA ASP A 114 -15.66 9.73 18.61
C ASP A 114 -14.59 10.83 18.65
N LYS A 115 -14.31 11.43 17.50
CA LYS A 115 -13.30 12.49 17.31
C LYS A 115 -13.70 13.78 18.05
N ILE A 116 -13.62 13.79 19.37
CA ILE A 116 -13.81 14.99 20.23
C ILE A 116 -12.71 16.05 19.98
N ARG A 117 -11.67 15.75 19.19
CA ARG A 117 -10.58 16.68 18.86
C ARG A 117 -11.00 17.80 17.89
N TYR A 118 -12.10 17.64 17.14
CA TYR A 118 -12.55 18.62 16.15
C TYR A 118 -13.11 19.90 16.80
N THR A 119 -13.78 19.79 17.95
CA THR A 119 -14.46 20.93 18.58
C THR A 119 -13.50 21.93 19.25
N LYS A 120 -12.36 21.48 19.82
CA LYS A 120 -11.35 22.38 20.39
C LYS A 120 -10.54 23.11 19.32
N ALA A 121 -10.20 22.44 18.22
CA ALA A 121 -9.47 23.05 17.10
C ALA A 121 -10.33 24.09 16.37
N LEU A 122 -11.62 23.80 16.14
CA LEU A 122 -12.57 24.75 15.57
C LEU A 122 -12.85 25.95 16.48
N LYS A 123 -12.96 25.76 17.80
CA LYS A 123 -13.10 26.88 18.74
C LYS A 123 -11.88 27.80 18.69
N LYS A 124 -10.68 27.23 18.72
CA LYS A 124 -9.42 27.99 18.63
C LYS A 124 -9.33 28.73 17.29
N LYS A 125 -9.66 28.08 16.18
CA LYS A 125 -9.68 28.69 14.84
C LYS A 125 -10.70 29.83 14.72
N ARG A 126 -11.91 29.66 15.28
CA ARG A 126 -12.94 30.71 15.31
C ARG A 126 -12.55 31.89 16.19
N GLU A 127 -11.86 31.68 17.31
CA GLU A 127 -11.35 32.74 18.18
C GLU A 127 -10.18 33.50 17.52
N GLU A 128 -9.32 32.79 16.78
CA GLU A 128 -8.19 33.34 16.04
C GLU A 128 -8.65 34.14 14.80
N GLU A 129 -9.66 33.66 14.07
CA GLU A 129 -10.32 34.39 12.98
C GLU A 129 -11.04 35.65 13.47
N LYS A 130 -11.60 35.63 14.69
CA LYS A 130 -12.24 36.81 15.29
C LYS A 130 -11.21 37.89 15.64
N ARG A 131 -10.07 37.48 16.22
CA ARG A 131 -8.95 38.38 16.54
C ARG A 131 -8.32 38.99 15.27
N LEU A 132 -8.19 38.21 14.20
CA LEU A 132 -7.62 38.69 12.94
C LEU A 132 -8.52 39.73 12.24
N LYS A 133 -9.85 39.56 12.32
CA LYS A 133 -10.82 40.52 11.78
C LYS A 133 -10.86 41.84 12.57
N GLU A 134 -10.60 41.82 13.87
CA GLU A 134 -10.54 43.04 14.70
C GLU A 134 -9.26 43.87 14.45
N VAL A 135 -8.18 43.23 13.98
CA VAL A 135 -6.92 43.92 13.61
C VAL A 135 -7.05 44.60 12.24
N ILE A 136 -7.67 43.95 11.26
CA ILE A 136 -7.81 44.48 9.88
C ILE A 136 -8.69 45.75 9.82
N ILE A 137 -9.65 45.90 10.73
CA ILE A 137 -10.53 47.09 10.76
C ILE A 137 -9.79 48.35 11.28
N LYS A 138 -8.62 48.20 11.93
CA LYS A 138 -7.90 49.33 12.56
C LYS A 138 -6.75 49.91 11.72
N GLU A 139 -6.45 49.37 10.53
CA GLU A 139 -5.31 49.83 9.71
C GLU A 139 -5.66 50.87 8.64
N ASP A 140 -6.94 51.22 8.43
CA ASP A 140 -7.33 52.41 7.67
C ASP A 140 -7.46 53.61 8.64
N ILE A 141 -6.33 54.25 8.97
CA ILE A 141 -6.10 55.69 9.26
C ILE A 141 -4.66 55.86 9.81
N GLY A 142 -3.77 56.44 9.00
CA GLY A 142 -2.65 57.31 9.43
C GLY A 142 -1.33 56.69 9.98
N SER A 143 -0.22 56.99 9.30
CA SER A 143 1.21 56.73 9.68
C SER A 143 1.81 57.90 10.51
N PRO A 144 3.11 57.91 10.94
CA PRO A 144 3.97 56.92 11.64
C PRO A 144 4.73 57.52 12.88
N GLN A 145 5.66 56.73 13.46
CA GLN A 145 6.73 57.03 14.48
C GLN A 145 6.38 56.62 15.92
N SER A 146 7.25 56.07 16.80
CA SER A 146 8.61 55.50 16.76
C SER A 146 8.93 54.89 18.17
N ILE A 147 9.95 54.02 18.27
CA ILE A 147 10.83 53.74 19.44
C ILE A 147 10.39 52.74 20.56
N ALA A 148 11.33 51.80 20.82
CA ALA A 148 11.75 51.13 22.07
C ALA A 148 11.11 49.82 22.60
N SER A 149 11.97 48.78 22.62
CA SER A 149 12.40 47.94 23.76
C SER A 149 11.39 47.11 24.58
N ASP A 150 11.49 45.77 24.55
CA ASP A 150 12.28 44.93 25.47
C ASP A 150 11.78 43.46 25.57
N THR A 151 12.69 42.53 25.18
CA THR A 151 13.19 41.30 25.85
C THR A 151 12.27 40.18 26.42
N TYR A 152 12.76 38.94 26.20
CA TYR A 152 12.42 37.58 26.74
C TYR A 152 11.39 36.79 25.90
N ILE A 153 11.63 35.58 25.37
CA ILE A 153 11.97 34.30 26.03
C ILE A 153 12.44 33.23 25.00
N ASN A 154 13.41 32.42 25.43
CA ASN A 154 13.79 31.02 25.10
C ASN A 154 13.84 30.48 23.65
N THR A 155 15.03 29.96 23.41
CA THR A 155 15.48 28.93 22.46
C THR A 155 14.60 27.67 22.43
N SER A 156 14.16 27.28 21.23
CA SER A 156 13.94 25.89 20.79
C SER A 156 13.87 25.87 19.26
N THR A 157 14.80 25.17 18.63
CA THR A 157 14.95 24.93 17.19
C THR A 157 13.76 24.17 16.57
N PRO A 158 13.45 24.34 15.27
CA PRO A 158 12.31 23.69 14.63
C PRO A 158 12.63 22.25 14.20
N SER A 159 11.74 21.34 14.57
CA SER A 159 11.62 19.98 14.05
C SER A 159 11.03 19.98 12.63
N SER A 160 11.64 19.22 11.71
CA SER A 160 10.97 18.69 10.53
C SER A 160 11.33 17.20 10.36
N SER A 161 10.43 16.34 10.79
CA SER A 161 10.33 14.93 10.36
C SER A 161 8.92 14.43 10.69
N THR A 162 7.98 14.67 9.77
CA THR A 162 6.67 14.03 9.83
C THR A 162 6.79 12.69 9.12
N MET A 163 7.04 11.63 9.90
CA MET A 163 6.77 10.26 9.47
C MET A 163 5.25 10.03 9.52
N VAL A 164 4.65 9.74 8.37
CA VAL A 164 3.24 9.35 8.26
C VAL A 164 3.12 7.89 8.70
N ASN A 165 2.35 7.69 9.78
CA ASN A 165 2.06 6.38 10.35
C ASN A 165 0.73 5.89 9.75
N CYS A 166 0.77 5.12 8.67
CA CYS A 166 -0.43 4.53 8.07
C CYS A 166 -0.90 3.30 8.85
N MET A 167 -2.03 3.42 9.54
CA MET A 167 -2.86 2.30 9.99
C MET A 167 -4.10 2.28 9.10
N VAL A 168 -4.29 1.19 8.34
CA VAL A 168 -5.51 0.95 7.55
C VAL A 168 -6.44 0.10 8.41
N GLU A 169 -7.53 0.70 8.89
CA GLU A 169 -8.68 -0.03 9.45
C GLU A 169 -9.64 -0.38 8.30
N HIS A 170 -10.04 -1.64 8.23
CA HIS A 170 -11.06 -2.13 7.31
C HIS A 170 -12.44 -1.78 7.86
N ASP A 171 -13.18 -0.91 7.15
CA ASP A 171 -14.63 -0.86 7.20
C ASP A 171 -15.19 -0.56 5.80
N HIS A 172 -16.41 -1.05 5.52
CA HIS A 172 -17.10 -0.88 4.25
C HIS A 172 -17.19 0.61 3.83
N PRO A 173 -17.17 0.92 2.52
CA PRO A 173 -16.85 2.25 2.01
C PRO A 173 -18.03 3.20 2.17
N SER A 174 -18.10 3.92 3.30
CA SER A 174 -18.54 5.31 3.20
C SER A 174 -17.46 6.04 2.40
N LEU A 175 -17.81 6.57 1.23
CA LEU A 175 -16.93 7.37 0.38
C LEU A 175 -16.44 8.58 1.18
N ASP A 176 -15.29 8.45 1.84
CA ASP A 176 -14.61 9.57 2.48
C ASP A 176 -14.11 10.50 1.37
N PRO A 177 -14.62 11.75 1.27
CA PRO A 177 -14.22 12.68 0.22
C PRO A 177 -12.71 12.99 0.24
N GLU A 178 -12.06 12.90 1.41
CA GLU A 178 -10.61 13.11 1.54
C GLU A 178 -9.84 11.96 0.87
N ALA A 179 -10.22 10.71 1.13
CA ALA A 179 -9.60 9.54 0.50
C ALA A 179 -9.82 9.48 -1.02
N GLN A 180 -10.95 9.99 -1.52
CA GLN A 180 -11.23 10.09 -2.97
C GLN A 180 -10.32 11.11 -3.67
N ASN A 181 -10.06 12.26 -3.03
CA ASN A 181 -9.15 13.26 -3.55
C ASN A 181 -7.71 12.73 -3.61
N ASP A 182 -7.29 11.97 -2.61
CA ASP A 182 -5.97 11.34 -2.57
C ASP A 182 -5.76 10.36 -3.74
N VAL A 183 -6.75 9.51 -4.03
CA VAL A 183 -6.66 8.54 -5.15
C VAL A 183 -6.58 9.24 -6.49
N LYS A 184 -7.34 10.32 -6.68
CA LYS A 184 -7.30 11.10 -7.91
C LYS A 184 -5.93 11.72 -8.14
N SER A 185 -5.31 12.30 -7.10
CA SER A 185 -3.96 12.83 -7.19
C SER A 185 -2.95 11.76 -7.58
N ILE A 186 -3.03 10.57 -6.97
CA ILE A 186 -2.18 9.43 -7.33
C ILE A 186 -2.36 9.05 -8.80
N ILE A 187 -3.59 8.98 -9.29
CA ILE A 187 -3.88 8.69 -10.71
C ILE A 187 -3.27 9.76 -11.61
N ASP A 188 -3.45 11.05 -11.30
CA ASP A 188 -2.95 12.15 -12.12
C ASP A 188 -1.41 12.12 -12.22
N ASP A 189 -0.73 11.83 -11.11
CA ASP A 189 0.73 11.64 -11.09
C ASP A 189 1.17 10.42 -11.91
N LEU A 190 0.50 9.28 -11.74
CA LEU A 190 0.78 8.07 -12.50
C LEU A 190 0.53 8.24 -14.00
N LEU A 191 -0.53 8.94 -14.40
CA LEU A 191 -0.84 9.24 -15.80
C LEU A 191 0.23 10.16 -16.42
N ARG A 192 0.75 11.12 -15.67
CA ARG A 192 1.86 11.97 -16.11
C ARG A 192 3.13 11.13 -16.37
N ILE A 193 3.47 10.23 -15.44
CA ILE A 193 4.61 9.31 -15.62
C ILE A 193 4.36 8.39 -16.82
N GLU A 194 3.15 7.85 -16.95
CA GLU A 194 2.77 6.95 -18.03
C GLU A 194 2.88 7.61 -19.41
N SER A 195 2.47 8.88 -19.51
CA SER A 195 2.61 9.65 -20.73
C SER A 195 4.08 9.77 -21.17
N LYS A 196 5.01 10.00 -20.23
CA LYS A 196 6.45 10.05 -20.52
C LYS A 196 6.96 8.68 -21.00
N VAL A 197 6.59 7.61 -20.30
CA VAL A 197 6.96 6.22 -20.67
C VAL A 197 6.46 5.88 -22.08
N LYS A 198 5.21 6.22 -22.41
CA LYS A 198 4.65 6.02 -23.75
C LYS A 198 5.41 6.77 -24.83
N SER A 199 5.74 8.04 -24.59
CA SER A 199 6.43 8.87 -25.55
C SER A 199 7.81 8.28 -25.90
N LEU A 200 8.56 7.81 -24.89
CA LEU A 200 9.83 7.12 -25.13
C LEU A 200 9.63 5.76 -25.80
N ARG A 201 8.62 4.99 -25.36
CA ARG A 201 8.35 3.67 -25.94
C ARG A 201 7.98 3.75 -27.43
N ASN A 202 7.24 4.78 -27.82
CA ASN A 202 6.80 5.00 -29.20
C ASN A 202 7.85 5.69 -30.09
N SER A 203 8.96 6.17 -29.53
CA SER A 203 10.06 6.73 -30.33
C SER A 203 11.06 5.68 -30.79
N PHE A 204 11.05 4.48 -30.18
CA PHE A 204 12.02 3.39 -30.38
C PHE A 204 13.48 3.71 -30.06
N ARG A 205 13.77 4.94 -29.60
CA ARG A 205 15.13 5.46 -29.36
C ARG A 205 15.65 5.20 -27.96
N PHE A 206 14.80 4.70 -27.07
CA PHE A 206 15.20 4.43 -25.71
C PHE A 206 16.16 3.24 -25.66
N GLU A 207 17.43 3.53 -25.36
CA GLU A 207 18.50 2.55 -25.27
C GLU A 207 18.38 1.69 -24.00
N SER A 208 18.91 0.48 -24.08
CA SER A 208 18.95 -0.40 -22.92
C SER A 208 19.94 0.10 -21.88
N HIS A 209 19.54 0.14 -20.60
CA HIS A 209 20.51 0.39 -19.54
C HIS A 209 21.53 -0.76 -19.44
N PRO A 210 22.80 -0.50 -19.09
CA PRO A 210 23.80 -1.55 -18.93
C PRO A 210 23.65 -2.32 -17.61
N SER A 211 23.07 -1.69 -16.58
CA SER A 211 22.91 -2.30 -15.26
C SER A 211 21.71 -1.75 -14.53
N ALA A 212 20.93 -2.66 -13.93
CA ALA A 212 19.82 -2.30 -13.04
C ALA A 212 20.31 -1.55 -11.81
N THR A 213 21.38 -2.05 -11.17
CA THR A 213 21.99 -1.43 -9.99
C THR A 213 22.48 -0.02 -10.28
N SER A 214 23.22 0.17 -11.38
CA SER A 214 23.70 1.50 -11.77
C SER A 214 22.55 2.46 -12.08
N CYS A 215 21.52 1.99 -12.78
CA CYS A 215 20.32 2.79 -13.09
C CYS A 215 19.57 3.24 -11.82
N MET A 216 19.54 2.41 -10.76
CA MET A 216 18.92 2.78 -9.47
C MET A 216 19.66 3.86 -8.69
N TYR A 217 20.93 4.11 -8.99
CA TYR A 217 21.71 5.19 -8.39
C TYR A 217 21.73 6.46 -9.23
N SER A 218 21.49 6.35 -10.54
CA SER A 218 21.48 7.51 -11.44
C SER A 218 20.22 8.34 -11.26
N SER A 219 20.26 9.59 -11.74
CA SER A 219 19.07 10.42 -11.89
C SER A 219 18.02 9.72 -12.75
N CYS A 220 16.75 10.08 -12.53
CA CYS A 220 15.63 9.58 -13.32
C CYS A 220 15.60 10.30 -14.69
N LEU A 221 15.71 9.53 -15.77
CA LEU A 221 15.66 10.07 -17.13
C LEU A 221 14.28 10.61 -17.49
N LEU A 222 13.21 10.07 -16.89
CA LEU A 222 11.86 10.59 -17.11
C LEU A 222 11.72 12.01 -16.54
N ASP A 223 12.52 12.42 -15.57
CA ASP A 223 12.49 13.77 -15.00
C ASP A 223 13.48 14.73 -15.66
N ASP A 224 14.37 14.22 -16.52
CA ASP A 224 15.29 15.01 -17.33
C ASP A 224 14.58 15.56 -18.57
N VAL A 225 14.28 16.86 -18.54
CA VAL A 225 13.55 17.56 -19.61
C VAL A 225 14.32 17.50 -20.93
N SER A 226 15.63 17.72 -20.91
CA SER A 226 16.46 17.72 -22.11
C SER A 226 16.53 16.34 -22.73
N TYR A 227 16.74 15.30 -21.91
CA TYR A 227 16.73 13.92 -22.38
C TYR A 227 15.39 13.55 -23.02
N MET A 228 14.28 13.93 -22.37
CA MET A 228 12.93 13.64 -22.87
C MET A 228 12.64 14.34 -24.20
N GLU A 229 13.04 15.58 -24.38
CA GLU A 229 12.87 16.32 -25.64
C GLU A 229 13.62 15.65 -26.80
N GLU A 230 14.86 15.20 -26.57
CA GLU A 230 15.68 14.57 -27.60
C GLU A 230 15.20 13.16 -27.97
N ASN A 231 14.67 12.41 -27.00
CA ASN A 231 14.38 10.98 -27.15
C ASN A 231 12.90 10.64 -27.36
N THR A 232 11.99 11.61 -27.37
CA THR A 232 10.55 11.37 -27.60
C THR A 232 10.03 11.84 -28.95
N MET A 233 10.91 12.27 -29.85
CA MET A 233 10.49 12.70 -31.18
C MET A 233 9.69 11.60 -31.90
N PRO A 234 8.49 11.91 -32.42
CA PRO A 234 7.63 10.91 -33.03
C PRO A 234 8.27 10.36 -34.30
N GLN A 235 8.52 9.06 -34.33
CA GLN A 235 8.77 8.33 -35.57
C GLN A 235 7.47 7.67 -36.00
N GLN A 236 6.92 8.09 -37.15
CA GLN A 236 5.88 7.30 -37.81
C GLN A 236 6.55 6.05 -38.38
N SER A 237 6.11 4.86 -37.95
CA SER A 237 6.48 3.64 -38.66
C SER A 237 5.88 3.73 -40.06
N THR A 238 6.74 3.85 -41.06
CA THR A 238 6.36 3.80 -42.48
C THR A 238 6.38 2.37 -43.01
N VAL A 239 6.55 1.38 -42.13
CA VAL A 239 6.74 -0.03 -42.47
C VAL A 239 5.40 -0.74 -42.39
N GLU A 240 5.09 -1.56 -43.39
CA GLU A 240 3.93 -2.45 -43.32
C GLU A 240 4.04 -3.39 -42.11
N PRO A 241 2.94 -3.72 -41.42
CA PRO A 241 2.99 -4.61 -40.27
C PRO A 241 3.67 -5.94 -40.59
N PHE A 242 4.58 -6.40 -39.74
CA PHE A 242 5.35 -7.63 -39.96
C PHE A 242 5.40 -8.52 -38.72
N GLU A 243 5.56 -9.82 -38.90
CA GLU A 243 5.63 -10.76 -37.78
C GLU A 243 6.93 -10.58 -36.99
N CYS A 244 6.82 -10.51 -35.66
CA CYS A 244 7.95 -10.22 -34.79
C CYS A 244 8.88 -11.44 -34.68
N SER A 245 10.16 -11.26 -35.05
CA SER A 245 11.19 -12.29 -34.89
C SER A 245 11.55 -12.49 -33.40
N LEU A 246 12.18 -13.62 -33.05
CA LEU A 246 12.67 -13.84 -31.69
C LEU A 246 13.71 -12.80 -31.24
N GLU A 247 14.49 -12.27 -32.18
CA GLU A 247 15.47 -11.21 -31.91
C GLU A 247 14.77 -9.89 -31.58
N ASN A 248 13.78 -9.49 -32.38
CA ASN A 248 13.00 -8.28 -32.15
C ASN A 248 12.21 -8.38 -30.83
N LEU A 249 11.65 -9.54 -30.51
CA LEU A 249 10.98 -9.77 -29.22
C LEU A 249 11.94 -9.56 -28.04
N ARG A 250 13.19 -10.01 -28.17
CA ARG A 250 14.22 -9.83 -27.14
C ARG A 250 14.60 -8.35 -27.00
N GLU A 251 14.81 -7.63 -28.10
CA GLU A 251 15.12 -6.20 -28.07
C GLU A 251 14.02 -5.38 -27.41
N TRP A 252 12.76 -5.65 -27.77
CA TRP A 252 11.60 -5.02 -27.15
C TRP A 252 11.50 -5.31 -25.66
N PHE A 253 11.76 -6.55 -25.27
CA PHE A 253 11.75 -6.94 -23.86
C PHE A 253 12.80 -6.17 -23.07
N VAL A 254 14.03 -6.06 -23.58
CA VAL A 254 15.12 -5.29 -22.91
C VAL A 254 14.80 -3.79 -22.85
N ARG A 255 14.21 -3.22 -23.91
CA ARG A 255 13.76 -1.83 -23.93
C ARG A 255 12.69 -1.58 -22.87
N ASP A 256 11.69 -2.47 -22.78
CA ASP A 256 10.64 -2.37 -21.76
C ASP A 256 11.18 -2.60 -20.34
N LEU A 257 12.20 -3.45 -20.13
CA LEU A 257 12.90 -3.56 -18.84
C LEU A 257 13.59 -2.26 -18.44
N SER A 258 14.21 -1.58 -19.40
CA SER A 258 14.88 -0.30 -19.14
C SER A 258 13.84 0.77 -18.79
N LEU A 259 12.73 0.83 -19.52
CA LEU A 259 11.61 1.74 -19.22
C LEU A 259 11.00 1.45 -17.85
N MET A 260 10.92 0.19 -17.44
CA MET A 260 10.44 -0.21 -16.12
C MET A 260 11.32 0.37 -15.00
N LEU A 261 12.65 0.33 -15.16
CA LEU A 261 13.58 0.85 -14.16
C LEU A 261 13.36 2.36 -13.97
N GLU A 262 13.27 3.12 -15.05
CA GLU A 262 13.00 4.56 -15.01
C GLU A 262 11.59 4.86 -14.45
N TRP A 263 10.57 4.11 -14.89
CA TRP A 263 9.21 4.22 -14.36
C TRP A 263 9.16 3.99 -12.84
N GLY A 264 9.86 2.96 -12.36
CA GLY A 264 9.86 2.64 -10.94
C GLY A 264 10.58 3.72 -10.11
N LYS A 265 11.65 4.35 -10.62
CA LYS A 265 12.32 5.47 -9.93
C LYS A 265 11.40 6.64 -9.63
N CYS A 266 10.37 6.87 -10.46
CA CYS A 266 9.38 7.93 -10.24
C CYS A 266 8.38 7.62 -9.10
N LEU A 267 8.37 6.41 -8.54
CA LEU A 267 7.38 6.01 -7.54
C LEU A 267 7.81 6.45 -6.13
N PRO A 268 6.95 7.14 -5.36
CA PRO A 268 7.28 7.62 -4.01
C PRO A 268 7.75 6.53 -3.05
N ILE A 269 7.21 5.30 -3.19
CA ILE A 269 7.59 4.16 -2.35
C ILE A 269 9.08 3.83 -2.46
N MET A 270 9.71 4.12 -3.60
CA MET A 270 11.11 3.80 -3.84
C MET A 270 12.03 4.69 -3.00
N GLU A 271 11.69 5.94 -2.72
CA GLU A 271 12.53 6.82 -1.91
C GLU A 271 12.78 6.27 -0.49
N GLY A 272 11.78 5.57 0.07
CA GLY A 272 11.83 5.00 1.42
C GLY A 272 12.49 3.62 1.53
N LEU A 273 12.91 3.00 0.42
CA LEU A 273 13.43 1.63 0.41
C LEU A 273 14.96 1.59 0.30
N LEU A 274 15.55 0.57 0.92
CA LEU A 274 16.95 0.23 0.71
C LEU A 274 17.16 -0.31 -0.72
N LEU A 275 18.37 -0.17 -1.26
CA LEU A 275 18.68 -0.62 -2.62
C LEU A 275 18.31 -2.09 -2.86
N ASN A 276 18.60 -2.98 -1.91
CA ASN A 276 18.26 -4.40 -2.06
C ASN A 276 16.74 -4.61 -2.18
N ASP A 277 15.94 -3.85 -1.43
CA ASP A 277 14.48 -3.92 -1.50
C ASP A 277 13.96 -3.34 -2.82
N LYS A 278 14.56 -2.23 -3.29
CA LYS A 278 14.27 -1.66 -4.62
C LYS A 278 14.51 -2.68 -5.74
N LEU A 279 15.68 -3.32 -5.73
CA LEU A 279 16.05 -4.33 -6.73
C LEU A 279 15.18 -5.58 -6.63
N ALA A 280 14.81 -6.02 -5.43
CA ALA A 280 13.88 -7.14 -5.24
C ALA A 280 12.52 -6.87 -5.92
N LEU A 281 11.95 -5.67 -5.75
CA LEU A 281 10.71 -5.29 -6.43
C LEU A 281 10.86 -5.21 -7.94
N MET A 282 11.95 -4.58 -8.41
CA MET A 282 12.24 -4.49 -9.85
C MET A 282 12.37 -5.88 -10.48
N LYS A 283 13.07 -6.81 -9.85
CA LYS A 283 13.21 -8.21 -10.31
C LYS A 283 11.87 -8.95 -10.34
N ALA A 284 11.04 -8.77 -9.30
CA ALA A 284 9.73 -9.40 -9.26
C ALA A 284 8.80 -8.88 -10.37
N PHE A 285 8.92 -7.60 -10.73
CA PHE A 285 8.08 -6.95 -11.72
C PHE A 285 8.63 -7.03 -13.17
N ALA A 286 9.93 -7.25 -13.33
CA ALA A 286 10.63 -7.34 -14.61
C ALA A 286 9.94 -8.18 -15.69
N PRO A 287 9.46 -9.41 -15.43
CA PRO A 287 8.76 -10.18 -16.46
C PRO A 287 7.30 -9.76 -16.65
N ILE A 288 6.71 -9.02 -15.71
CA ILE A 288 5.30 -8.60 -15.76
C ILE A 288 5.15 -7.30 -16.55
N PHE A 289 6.05 -6.34 -16.35
CA PHE A 289 5.95 -5.00 -16.95
C PHE A 289 5.87 -5.03 -18.49
N PRO A 290 6.77 -5.70 -19.23
CA PRO A 290 6.68 -5.75 -20.69
C PRO A 290 5.37 -6.39 -21.17
N LEU A 291 4.89 -7.43 -20.48
CA LEU A 291 3.66 -8.15 -20.86
C LEU A 291 2.42 -7.28 -20.71
N ILE A 292 2.27 -6.62 -19.57
CA ILE A 292 1.09 -5.81 -19.28
C ILE A 292 1.09 -4.52 -20.11
N GLN A 293 2.28 -3.95 -20.40
CA GLN A 293 2.46 -2.81 -21.29
C GLN A 293 2.07 -3.18 -22.73
N LEU A 294 2.55 -4.31 -23.25
CA LEU A 294 2.20 -4.81 -24.58
C LEU A 294 0.69 -5.09 -24.69
N ALA A 295 0.13 -5.82 -23.73
CA ALA A 295 -1.27 -6.21 -23.75
C ALA A 295 -2.22 -5.00 -23.67
N PHE A 296 -1.88 -3.94 -22.94
CA PHE A 296 -2.77 -2.77 -22.82
C PHE A 296 -2.63 -1.79 -23.99
N TYR A 297 -1.41 -1.55 -24.48
CA TYR A 297 -1.16 -0.54 -25.53
C TYR A 297 -1.21 -1.05 -26.96
N THR A 298 -1.35 -2.36 -27.16
CA THR A 298 -1.68 -2.92 -28.47
C THR A 298 -2.93 -2.22 -29.02
N LYS A 299 -2.79 -1.50 -30.13
CA LYS A 299 -3.92 -0.94 -30.89
C LYS A 299 -4.18 -1.86 -32.07
N ASN A 300 -5.43 -2.24 -32.31
CA ASN A 300 -5.81 -2.90 -33.54
C ASN A 300 -6.41 -1.88 -34.50
N GLU A 301 -5.88 -1.80 -35.73
CA GLU A 301 -6.39 -0.90 -36.77
C GLU A 301 -7.87 -1.16 -37.11
N PHE A 302 -8.34 -2.38 -36.81
CA PHE A 302 -9.71 -2.85 -37.02
C PHE A 302 -10.64 -2.68 -35.81
N GLU A 303 -10.17 -2.12 -34.68
CA GLU A 303 -11.02 -1.79 -33.50
C GLU A 303 -11.84 -0.51 -33.71
N CYS A 304 -11.76 0.14 -34.87
CA CYS A 304 -12.66 1.23 -35.21
C CYS A 304 -14.11 0.71 -35.25
N ASP A 305 -15.02 1.36 -34.51
CA ASP A 305 -16.49 1.21 -34.59
C ASP A 305 -17.08 1.57 -35.99
N ILE A 306 -16.27 1.50 -37.05
CA ILE A 306 -16.72 1.63 -38.43
C ILE A 306 -17.37 0.29 -38.79
N VAL A 307 -18.69 0.26 -38.71
CA VAL A 307 -19.52 -0.66 -39.48
C VAL A 307 -19.09 -0.49 -40.94
N ILE A 308 -18.19 -1.35 -41.42
CA ILE A 308 -17.91 -1.47 -42.85
C ILE A 308 -19.27 -1.84 -43.45
N LYS A 309 -19.85 -0.92 -44.23
CA LYS A 309 -20.94 -1.28 -45.14
C LYS A 309 -20.39 -2.41 -46.00
N LEU A 310 -20.79 -3.64 -45.68
CA LEU A 310 -20.45 -4.81 -46.47
C LEU A 310 -21.01 -4.56 -47.87
N GLU A 311 -20.12 -4.35 -48.83
CA GLU A 311 -20.39 -4.67 -50.23
C GLU A 311 -20.97 -6.10 -50.27
N PRO A 312 -22.00 -6.39 -51.09
CA PRO A 312 -22.79 -7.63 -51.03
C PRO A 312 -21.99 -8.94 -51.08
N ASP A 313 -20.74 -8.91 -51.58
CA ASP A 313 -19.89 -10.09 -51.81
C ASP A 313 -18.64 -10.18 -50.89
N CYS A 314 -18.50 -9.31 -49.88
CA CYS A 314 -17.37 -9.40 -48.94
C CYS A 314 -17.70 -10.30 -47.74
N THR A 315 -17.04 -11.46 -47.63
CA THR A 315 -17.04 -12.21 -46.37
C THR A 315 -16.29 -11.40 -45.30
N PRO A 316 -16.81 -11.23 -44.07
CA PRO A 316 -16.07 -10.56 -43.01
C PRO A 316 -14.80 -11.38 -42.72
N LYS A 317 -13.62 -10.82 -43.04
CA LYS A 317 -12.38 -11.42 -42.58
C LYS A 317 -12.33 -11.26 -41.06
N PRO A 318 -12.10 -12.33 -40.28
CA PRO A 318 -11.97 -12.22 -38.84
C PRO A 318 -10.82 -11.24 -38.53
N ILE A 319 -11.06 -10.34 -37.58
CA ILE A 319 -10.05 -9.39 -37.11
C ILE A 319 -8.90 -10.22 -36.53
N PRO A 320 -7.67 -10.05 -37.02
CA PRO A 320 -6.55 -10.85 -36.55
C PRO A 320 -6.30 -10.60 -35.06
N GLU A 321 -6.13 -11.67 -34.30
CA GLU A 321 -5.91 -11.61 -32.85
C GLU A 321 -4.41 -11.39 -32.58
N ARG A 322 -4.00 -10.13 -32.55
CA ARG A 322 -2.58 -9.73 -32.48
C ARG A 322 -2.25 -8.86 -31.27
N LEU A 323 -0.99 -8.93 -30.83
CA LEU A 323 -0.34 -7.93 -29.99
C LEU A 323 0.67 -7.14 -30.83
N ASN A 324 0.59 -5.82 -30.78
CA ASN A 324 1.33 -4.95 -31.69
C ASN A 324 2.38 -4.14 -30.91
N TYR A 325 3.62 -4.24 -31.36
CA TYR A 325 4.69 -3.34 -30.93
C TYR A 325 4.63 -2.04 -31.73
N PRO A 326 5.12 -0.93 -31.16
CA PRO A 326 4.96 0.34 -31.84
C PRO A 326 5.78 0.45 -33.14
N ASP A 327 6.80 -0.39 -33.36
CA ASP A 327 7.62 -0.39 -34.60
C ASP A 327 6.87 -0.98 -35.81
N GLY A 328 5.68 -1.54 -35.58
CA GLY A 328 4.87 -2.25 -36.58
C GLY A 328 5.04 -3.77 -36.52
N SER A 329 5.95 -4.28 -35.69
CA SER A 329 6.05 -5.72 -35.47
C SER A 329 4.89 -6.24 -34.63
N PHE A 330 4.43 -7.47 -34.89
CA PHE A 330 3.31 -8.06 -34.16
C PHE A 330 3.52 -9.52 -33.77
N ILE A 331 2.80 -9.94 -32.74
CA ILE A 331 2.62 -11.33 -32.35
C ILE A 331 1.19 -11.71 -32.67
N GLU A 332 0.98 -12.74 -33.49
CA GLU A 332 -0.35 -13.23 -33.84
C GLU A 332 -0.69 -14.51 -33.10
N LYS A 333 -1.94 -14.61 -32.64
CA LYS A 333 -2.49 -15.88 -32.18
C LYS A 333 -2.78 -16.75 -33.40
N GLY A 334 -2.01 -17.82 -33.55
CA GLY A 334 -2.32 -18.89 -34.50
C GLY A 334 -3.61 -19.64 -34.13
N GLY A 335 -3.92 -20.70 -34.89
CA GLY A 335 -5.06 -21.57 -34.63
C GLY A 335 -4.93 -22.39 -33.34
N LYS A 336 -4.69 -23.70 -33.45
CA LYS A 336 -4.31 -24.50 -32.28
C LYS A 336 -2.82 -24.28 -32.01
N PRO A 337 -2.42 -23.96 -30.77
CA PRO A 337 -1.01 -23.75 -30.47
C PRO A 337 -0.22 -25.04 -30.70
N ALA A 338 0.82 -24.94 -31.51
CA ALA A 338 1.69 -26.06 -31.89
C ALA A 338 2.90 -26.20 -30.96
N ASN A 339 3.22 -25.16 -30.20
CA ASN A 339 4.35 -25.13 -29.26
C ASN A 339 4.02 -24.27 -28.03
N SER A 340 4.87 -24.37 -27.01
CA SER A 340 4.68 -23.67 -25.74
C SER A 340 4.77 -22.14 -25.84
N TRP A 341 5.42 -21.61 -26.89
CA TRP A 341 5.53 -20.16 -27.13
C TRP A 341 4.19 -19.61 -27.62
N GLU A 342 3.55 -20.29 -28.57
CA GLU A 342 2.20 -19.98 -29.03
C GLU A 342 1.15 -20.12 -27.93
N GLU A 343 1.27 -21.12 -27.05
CA GLU A 343 0.42 -21.24 -25.85
C GLU A 343 0.56 -20.02 -24.93
N MET A 344 1.79 -19.54 -24.73
CA MET A 344 2.08 -18.36 -23.92
C MET A 344 1.46 -17.10 -24.53
N HIS A 345 1.62 -16.89 -25.83
CA HIS A 345 0.98 -15.80 -26.55
C HIS A 345 -0.54 -15.84 -26.46
N ALA A 346 -1.15 -17.01 -26.67
CA ALA A 346 -2.58 -17.19 -26.54
C ALA A 346 -3.08 -16.86 -25.12
N MET A 347 -2.35 -17.26 -24.07
CA MET A 347 -2.68 -16.91 -22.68
C MET A 347 -2.65 -15.39 -22.45
N LEU A 348 -1.65 -14.68 -23.00
CA LEU A 348 -1.56 -13.22 -22.86
C LEU A 348 -2.65 -12.50 -23.65
N ILE A 349 -2.94 -12.96 -24.88
CA ILE A 349 -3.97 -12.39 -25.75
C ILE A 349 -5.36 -12.57 -25.14
N ASP A 350 -5.73 -13.81 -24.79
CA ASP A 350 -7.06 -14.12 -24.27
C ASP A 350 -7.24 -13.64 -22.83
N GLY A 351 -6.25 -13.93 -21.98
CA GLY A 351 -6.34 -13.72 -20.55
C GLY A 351 -5.98 -12.31 -20.09
N CYS A 352 -5.39 -11.47 -20.94
CA CYS A 352 -5.07 -10.08 -20.60
C CYS A 352 -5.60 -9.07 -21.63
N TYR A 353 -5.13 -9.13 -22.88
CA TYR A 353 -5.51 -8.13 -23.89
C TYR A 353 -7.03 -8.10 -24.15
N LYS A 354 -7.64 -9.24 -24.51
CA LYS A 354 -9.08 -9.33 -24.77
C LYS A 354 -9.89 -9.00 -23.54
N MET A 355 -9.47 -9.48 -22.37
CA MET A 355 -10.13 -9.18 -21.10
C MET A 355 -10.16 -7.66 -20.83
N MET A 356 -9.03 -6.96 -21.04
CA MET A 356 -8.98 -5.50 -20.89
C MET A 356 -9.87 -4.76 -21.88
N ARG A 357 -9.93 -5.23 -23.14
CA ARG A 357 -10.83 -4.67 -24.16
C ARG A 357 -12.31 -4.90 -23.81
N GLN A 358 -12.67 -6.11 -23.42
CA GLN A 358 -14.04 -6.47 -23.01
C GLN A 358 -14.52 -5.66 -21.81
N LEU A 359 -13.66 -5.46 -20.81
CA LEU A 359 -13.98 -4.68 -19.61
C LEU A 359 -13.90 -3.16 -19.82
N LYS A 360 -13.43 -2.72 -21.00
CA LYS A 360 -13.18 -1.32 -21.33
C LYS A 360 -12.33 -0.64 -20.26
N ILE A 361 -11.18 -1.25 -19.96
CA ILE A 361 -10.24 -0.72 -18.96
C ILE A 361 -9.68 0.62 -19.46
N LYS A 362 -9.86 1.66 -18.66
CA LYS A 362 -9.30 3.00 -18.94
C LYS A 362 -7.84 3.04 -18.51
N GLU A 363 -7.10 4.00 -19.07
CA GLU A 363 -5.70 4.23 -18.69
C GLU A 363 -5.56 4.58 -17.19
N SER A 364 -6.51 5.34 -16.63
CA SER A 364 -6.56 5.65 -15.20
C SER A 364 -6.65 4.40 -14.32
N THR A 365 -7.46 3.42 -14.71
CA THR A 365 -7.55 2.11 -14.04
C THR A 365 -6.28 1.29 -14.26
N PHE A 366 -5.74 1.30 -15.49
CA PHE A 366 -4.55 0.55 -15.85
C PHE A 366 -3.32 0.98 -15.04
N VAL A 367 -3.07 2.28 -14.87
CA VAL A 367 -1.90 2.75 -14.12
C VAL A 367 -1.99 2.36 -12.64
N LEU A 368 -3.19 2.36 -12.03
CA LEU A 368 -3.39 1.84 -10.68
C LEU A 368 -3.16 0.34 -10.60
N TYR A 369 -3.69 -0.42 -11.57
CA TYR A 369 -3.48 -1.87 -11.63
C TYR A 369 -2.00 -2.22 -11.82
N LYS A 370 -1.28 -1.47 -12.67
CA LYS A 370 0.17 -1.60 -12.87
C LYS A 370 0.94 -1.31 -11.58
N LEU A 371 0.57 -0.25 -10.86
CA LEU A 371 1.14 0.07 -9.55
C LEU A 371 0.88 -1.04 -8.52
N LEU A 372 -0.33 -1.62 -8.52
CA LEU A 372 -0.69 -2.73 -7.64
C LEU A 372 0.16 -3.98 -7.92
N LEU A 373 0.39 -4.32 -9.19
CA LEU A 373 1.25 -5.44 -9.58
C LEU A 373 2.71 -5.24 -9.14
N PHE A 374 3.20 -4.00 -9.16
CA PHE A 374 4.56 -3.67 -8.69
C PHE A 374 4.71 -3.85 -7.17
N HIS A 375 3.69 -3.53 -6.38
CA HIS A 375 3.69 -3.66 -4.93
C HIS A 375 3.52 -5.12 -4.49
N ASN A 376 4.52 -5.96 -4.79
CA ASN A 376 4.53 -7.37 -4.47
C ASN A 376 5.35 -7.65 -3.19
N PRO A 377 4.72 -7.88 -2.02
CA PRO A 377 5.43 -8.23 -0.78
C PRO A 377 6.05 -9.63 -0.79
N ASP A 378 5.65 -10.47 -1.75
CA ASP A 378 6.19 -11.80 -1.96
C ASP A 378 7.45 -11.78 -2.86
N ALA A 379 7.93 -10.59 -3.24
CA ALA A 379 9.16 -10.44 -3.99
C ALA A 379 10.36 -11.01 -3.21
N GLU A 380 11.09 -11.90 -3.88
CA GLU A 380 12.29 -12.54 -3.34
C GLU A 380 13.40 -11.50 -3.14
N GLY A 381 14.09 -11.59 -2.00
CA GLY A 381 15.14 -10.64 -1.61
C GLY A 381 14.65 -9.44 -0.79
N LEU A 382 13.33 -9.25 -0.60
CA LEU A 382 12.81 -8.20 0.28
C LEU A 382 13.20 -8.44 1.76
N SER A 383 13.66 -7.38 2.41
CA SER A 383 13.89 -7.31 3.85
C SER A 383 12.59 -7.45 4.64
N SER A 384 12.68 -7.81 5.92
CA SER A 384 11.49 -7.94 6.78
C SER A 384 10.73 -6.62 6.96
N LEU A 385 11.42 -5.49 6.89
CA LEU A 385 10.81 -4.16 6.88
C LEU A 385 10.18 -3.86 5.52
N GLY A 386 10.93 -4.09 4.42
CA GLY A 386 10.45 -3.91 3.05
C GLY A 386 9.15 -4.68 2.78
N LYS A 387 9.09 -5.96 3.17
CA LYS A 387 7.87 -6.78 3.06
C LYS A 387 6.67 -6.13 3.74
N LYS A 388 6.83 -5.67 4.99
CA LYS A 388 5.74 -5.02 5.75
C LYS A 388 5.31 -3.70 5.11
N THR A 389 6.27 -2.89 4.65
CA THR A 389 6.00 -1.61 3.99
C THR A 389 5.20 -1.83 2.70
N ILE A 390 5.63 -2.77 1.86
CA ILE A 390 4.97 -3.09 0.59
C ILE A 390 3.62 -3.76 0.79
N GLU A 391 3.47 -4.63 1.80
CA GLU A 391 2.19 -5.24 2.14
C GLU A 391 1.16 -4.18 2.56
N CYS A 392 1.56 -3.24 3.44
CA CYS A 392 0.69 -2.15 3.87
C CYS A 392 0.24 -1.29 2.69
N GLU A 393 1.17 -0.93 1.81
CA GLU A 393 0.88 -0.11 0.64
C GLU A 393 0.01 -0.84 -0.38
N ARG A 394 0.24 -2.15 -0.61
CA ARG A 394 -0.62 -3.00 -1.46
C ARG A 394 -2.05 -3.01 -0.95
N MET A 395 -2.27 -3.16 0.36
CA MET A 395 -3.61 -3.17 0.96
C MET A 395 -4.31 -1.81 0.81
N ARG A 396 -3.56 -0.71 0.99
CA ARG A 396 -4.04 0.66 0.76
C ARG A 396 -4.48 0.84 -0.70
N LEU A 397 -3.64 0.45 -1.65
CA LEU A 397 -3.91 0.57 -3.10
C LEU A 397 -5.10 -0.29 -3.55
N LEU A 398 -5.25 -1.51 -3.03
CA LEU A 398 -6.41 -2.37 -3.32
C LEU A 398 -7.72 -1.68 -2.94
N THR A 399 -7.77 -1.14 -1.73
CA THR A 399 -8.95 -0.44 -1.19
C THR A 399 -9.25 0.80 -2.04
N GLN A 400 -8.22 1.58 -2.35
CA GLN A 400 -8.32 2.78 -3.17
C GLN A 400 -8.80 2.50 -4.60
N MET A 401 -8.24 1.46 -5.25
CA MET A 401 -8.65 1.05 -6.60
C MET A 401 -10.12 0.61 -6.62
N TYR A 402 -10.58 -0.15 -5.63
CA TYR A 402 -11.97 -0.55 -5.53
C TYR A 402 -12.92 0.63 -5.32
N CYS A 403 -12.57 1.58 -4.44
CA CYS A 403 -13.36 2.79 -4.23
C CYS A 403 -13.42 3.67 -5.49
N TYR A 404 -12.30 3.85 -6.17
CA TYR A 404 -12.24 4.57 -7.45
C TYR A 404 -13.16 3.94 -8.50
N LEU A 405 -13.03 2.62 -8.72
CA LEU A 405 -13.88 1.89 -9.67
C LEU A 405 -15.35 1.96 -9.28
N SER A 406 -15.67 1.84 -7.99
CA SER A 406 -17.05 1.93 -7.49
C SER A 406 -17.67 3.29 -7.78
N THR A 407 -16.87 4.36 -7.68
CA THR A 407 -17.30 5.72 -8.03
C THR A 407 -17.48 5.90 -9.53
N GLU A 408 -16.56 5.37 -10.33
CA GLU A 408 -16.47 5.62 -11.77
C GLU A 408 -17.37 4.70 -12.61
N ARG A 409 -17.54 3.44 -12.17
CA ARG A 409 -18.18 2.34 -12.93
C ARG A 409 -19.39 1.75 -12.20
N GLY A 410 -19.69 2.19 -10.98
CA GLY A 410 -20.86 1.75 -10.21
C GLY A 410 -20.93 0.23 -10.06
N ARG A 411 -22.02 -0.38 -10.53
CA ARG A 411 -22.25 -1.84 -10.41
C ARG A 411 -21.25 -2.69 -11.18
N GLU A 412 -20.59 -2.17 -12.20
CA GLU A 412 -19.56 -2.90 -12.96
C GLU A 412 -18.23 -2.99 -12.20
N ALA A 413 -18.04 -2.18 -11.16
CA ALA A 413 -16.77 -2.07 -10.43
C ALA A 413 -16.29 -3.41 -9.86
N GLN A 414 -17.20 -4.19 -9.27
CA GLN A 414 -16.88 -5.49 -8.70
C GLN A 414 -16.39 -6.47 -9.77
N THR A 415 -17.06 -6.52 -10.93
CA THR A 415 -16.67 -7.37 -12.06
C THR A 415 -15.30 -6.97 -12.59
N ILE A 416 -15.07 -5.67 -12.79
CA ILE A 416 -13.78 -5.16 -13.27
C ILE A 416 -12.67 -5.48 -12.28
N PHE A 417 -12.85 -5.14 -11.01
CA PHE A 417 -11.87 -5.37 -9.96
C PHE A 417 -11.51 -6.85 -9.82
N SER A 418 -12.51 -7.73 -9.81
CA SER A 418 -12.29 -9.18 -9.68
C SER A 418 -11.53 -9.74 -10.88
N ASN A 419 -11.87 -9.33 -12.11
CA ASN A 419 -11.17 -9.78 -13.30
C ASN A 419 -9.74 -9.23 -13.37
N LEU A 420 -9.48 -8.00 -12.92
CA LEU A 420 -8.11 -7.49 -12.80
C LEU A 420 -7.25 -8.36 -11.86
N LEU A 421 -7.79 -8.77 -10.71
CA LEU A 421 -7.07 -9.68 -9.82
C LEU A 421 -6.84 -11.07 -10.44
N MET A 422 -7.81 -11.60 -11.19
CA MET A 422 -7.64 -12.86 -11.92
C MET A 422 -6.60 -12.75 -13.03
N MET A 423 -6.53 -11.61 -13.73
CA MET A 423 -5.49 -11.35 -14.73
C MET A 423 -4.09 -11.40 -14.11
N SER A 424 -3.92 -11.06 -12.82
CA SER A 424 -2.62 -11.15 -12.13
C SER A 424 -2.09 -12.59 -12.09
N ALA A 425 -2.98 -13.59 -11.98
CA ALA A 425 -2.60 -15.00 -12.04
C ALA A 425 -2.14 -15.40 -13.45
N THR A 426 -2.85 -14.95 -14.49
CA THR A 426 -2.44 -15.16 -15.89
C THR A 426 -1.07 -14.54 -16.15
N LEU A 427 -0.86 -13.27 -15.75
CA LEU A 427 0.42 -12.59 -15.88
C LEU A 427 1.54 -13.32 -15.15
N SER A 428 1.30 -13.80 -13.94
CA SER A 428 2.29 -14.56 -13.16
C SER A 428 2.69 -15.88 -13.83
N LYS A 429 1.73 -16.58 -14.45
CA LYS A 429 1.97 -17.80 -15.21
C LYS A 429 2.79 -17.52 -16.48
N THR A 430 2.42 -16.49 -17.24
CA THR A 430 3.13 -16.04 -18.44
C THR A 430 4.56 -15.58 -18.10
N ALA A 431 4.71 -14.78 -17.03
CA ALA A 431 6.01 -14.34 -16.51
C ALA A 431 6.91 -15.53 -16.11
N SER A 432 6.36 -16.53 -15.43
CA SER A 432 7.09 -17.74 -15.04
C SER A 432 7.53 -18.58 -16.24
N PHE A 433 6.74 -18.58 -17.32
CA PHE A 433 7.16 -19.18 -18.59
C PHE A 433 8.34 -18.42 -19.20
N ILE A 434 8.27 -17.09 -19.26
CA ILE A 434 9.34 -16.24 -19.81
C ILE A 434 10.65 -16.43 -19.04
N LYS A 435 10.61 -16.45 -17.70
CA LYS A 435 11.79 -16.72 -16.86
C LYS A 435 12.46 -18.02 -17.28
N ARG A 436 11.70 -19.13 -17.34
CA ARG A 436 12.23 -20.45 -17.76
C ARG A 436 12.83 -20.45 -19.16
N VAL A 437 12.25 -19.70 -20.10
CA VAL A 437 12.78 -19.59 -21.47
C VAL A 437 14.12 -18.86 -21.47
N PHE A 438 14.25 -17.77 -20.71
CA PHE A 438 15.52 -17.06 -20.59
C PHE A 438 16.58 -17.88 -19.86
N ASP A 439 16.21 -18.59 -18.79
CA ASP A 439 17.12 -19.50 -18.07
C ASP A 439 17.66 -20.59 -19.00
N PHE A 440 16.79 -21.25 -19.77
CA PHE A 440 17.22 -22.28 -20.71
C PHE A 440 18.11 -21.71 -21.82
N ASN A 441 17.75 -20.56 -22.38
CA ASN A 441 18.57 -19.92 -23.42
C ASN A 441 19.95 -19.47 -22.87
N HIS A 442 20.02 -19.02 -21.62
CA HIS A 442 21.27 -18.60 -20.97
C HIS A 442 22.28 -19.74 -20.83
N ILE A 443 21.80 -20.98 -20.63
CA ILE A 443 22.68 -22.17 -20.57
C ILE A 443 23.48 -22.35 -21.88
N PHE A 444 22.88 -21.98 -23.02
CA PHE A 444 23.47 -22.25 -24.34
C PHE A 444 23.98 -21.00 -25.05
N ASN A 445 23.56 -19.80 -24.65
CA ASN A 445 23.86 -18.54 -25.34
C ASN A 445 24.13 -17.40 -24.35
N ARG A 446 24.97 -16.45 -24.76
CA ARG A 446 25.13 -15.18 -24.04
C ARG A 446 23.83 -14.37 -24.13
N THR A 447 23.41 -13.84 -23.00
CA THR A 447 22.21 -13.02 -22.83
C THR A 447 22.58 -11.56 -22.57
N ASN A 448 21.58 -10.68 -22.63
CA ASN A 448 21.76 -9.26 -22.35
C ASN A 448 21.92 -9.04 -20.83
N ASP A 449 22.82 -8.14 -20.43
CA ASP A 449 23.19 -7.92 -19.02
C ASP A 449 21.98 -7.55 -18.13
N LEU A 450 20.95 -6.87 -18.65
CA LEU A 450 19.73 -6.59 -17.88
C LEU A 450 18.86 -7.84 -17.70
N ILE A 451 18.77 -8.69 -18.71
CA ILE A 451 18.06 -9.98 -18.59
C ILE A 451 18.76 -10.82 -17.53
N ASP A 452 20.09 -10.84 -17.54
CA ASP A 452 20.87 -11.55 -16.52
C ASP A 452 20.57 -10.99 -15.13
N GLN A 453 20.64 -9.68 -14.94
CA GLN A 453 20.44 -9.05 -13.63
C GLN A 453 19.00 -9.15 -13.12
N LEU A 454 17.99 -9.07 -13.99
CA LEU A 454 16.58 -8.90 -13.61
C LEU A 454 15.73 -10.17 -13.75
N ILE A 455 16.10 -11.08 -14.65
CA ILE A 455 15.30 -12.27 -14.96
C ILE A 455 15.98 -13.54 -14.47
N ILE A 456 17.27 -13.72 -14.81
CA ILE A 456 17.99 -14.99 -14.60
C ILE A 456 18.67 -15.03 -13.22
N VAL A 457 19.43 -14.00 -12.86
CA VAL A 457 20.19 -13.93 -11.60
C VAL A 457 19.28 -13.46 -10.47
N GLY A 458 18.51 -14.41 -9.96
CA GLY A 458 17.67 -14.32 -8.77
C GLY A 458 17.90 -15.46 -7.75
N LEU A 459 19.02 -16.18 -7.86
CA LEU A 459 19.47 -17.18 -6.87
C LEU A 459 20.43 -16.58 -5.84
#